data_AF-A0A1F8NPE3-F1
#
_entry.id   AF-A0A1F8NPE3-F1
#
_cell.length_a   1.000
_cell.length_b   1.000
_cell.length_c   1.000
_cell.angle_alpha   90.00
_cell.angle_beta   90.00
_cell.angle_gamma   90.00
#
_symmetry.space_group_name_H-M   'P 1'
#
loop_
_entity.id
_entity.type
_entity.pdbx_description
1 polymer ?
#
loop_
_entity_poly.entity_id
_entity_poly.type
_entity_poly.pdbx_seq_one_letter_code
_entity_poly.pdbx_strand_id
1 'polypeptide(L)' 'MAFAQLEPFGSDAYYLGHAIVAHVIANVNRGKGQPEYKVGEFMPKFEDEIQSADQMLQFARTMTMALGGEDHSGG' A
#
# COMPACT_ATOMS: atom_id res chain seq x y z
N MET A 1 0.29 13.96 -5.31
CA MET A 1 0.36 12.63 -4.68
C MET A 1 -0.53 11.64 -5.42
N ALA A 2 -0.40 11.53 -6.75
CA ALA A 2 -1.27 10.69 -7.59
C ALA A 2 -0.59 9.39 -8.08
N PHE A 3 0.71 9.23 -7.79
CA PHE A 3 1.49 8.06 -8.19
C PHE A 3 1.49 6.93 -7.15
N ALA A 4 0.94 7.15 -5.95
CA ALA A 4 0.95 6.14 -4.89
C ALA A 4 -0.01 4.96 -5.15
N GLN A 5 -1.03 5.15 -6.00
CA GLN A 5 -2.02 4.10 -6.29
C GLN A 5 -1.72 3.29 -7.56
N LEU A 6 -0.73 3.69 -8.37
CA LEU A 6 -0.44 3.01 -9.65
C LEU A 6 0.57 1.86 -9.52
N GLU A 7 1.21 1.69 -8.36
CA GLU A 7 2.13 0.58 -8.08
C GLU A 7 1.59 -0.32 -6.97
N PRO A 8 0.67 -1.25 -7.27
CA PRO A 8 0.11 -2.18 -6.28
C PRO A 8 1.14 -3.16 -5.68
N PHE A 9 2.39 -3.15 -6.14
CA PHE A 9 3.42 -4.12 -5.73
C PHE A 9 4.76 -3.49 -5.28
N GLY A 10 4.85 -2.16 -5.16
CA GLY A 10 6.14 -1.44 -5.01
C GLY A 10 6.38 -0.70 -3.69
N SER A 11 5.33 -0.28 -3.00
CA SER A 11 5.44 0.55 -1.78
C SER A 11 6.18 -0.16 -0.66
N ASP A 12 5.83 -1.42 -0.39
CA ASP A 12 6.40 -2.17 0.73
C ASP A 12 7.89 -2.46 0.54
N ALA A 13 8.31 -2.76 -0.69
CA ALA A 13 9.72 -2.98 -1.02
C ALA A 13 10.54 -1.70 -0.82
N TYR A 14 9.98 -0.53 -1.14
CA TYR A 14 10.63 0.76 -0.95
C TYR A 14 10.88 1.07 0.54
N TYR A 15 9.91 0.78 1.40
CA TYR A 15 10.03 1.05 2.84
C TYR A 15 10.79 -0.03 3.60
N LEU A 16 10.89 -1.26 3.10
CA LEU A 16 11.54 -2.38 3.78
C LEU A 16 13.01 -2.08 4.14
N GLY A 17 13.79 -1.53 3.20
CA GLY A 17 15.19 -1.17 3.45
C GLY A 17 15.33 -0.13 4.58
N HIS A 18 14.45 0.87 4.57
CA HIS A 18 14.40 1.90 5.60
C HIS A 18 13.99 1.34 6.96
N ALA A 19 12.99 0.44 6.96
CA ALA A 19 12.52 -0.24 8.16
C ALA A 19 13.60 -1.12 8.79
N ILE A 20 14.43 -1.81 7.98
CA ILE A 20 15.58 -2.59 8.47
C ILE A 20 16.60 -1.69 9.16
N VAL A 21 16.96 -0.55 8.54
CA VAL A 21 17.93 0.39 9.14
C VAL A 21 17.40 0.95 10.46
N ALA A 22 16.14 1.37 10.51
CA ALA A 22 15.51 1.86 11.73
C ALA A 22 15.46 0.78 12.83
N HIS A 23 15.10 -0.46 12.47
CA HIS A 23 15.08 -1.61 13.37
C HIS A 23 16.46 -1.86 13.99
N VAL A 24 17.54 -1.81 13.21
CA VAL A 24 18.91 -1.99 13.72
C VAL A 24 19.27 -0.88 14.71
N ILE A 25 19.04 0.38 14.35
CA ILE A 25 19.36 1.53 15.20
C ILE A 25 18.56 1.45 16.52
N ALA A 26 17.27 1.14 16.45
CA ALA A 26 16.41 1.06 17.62
C ALA A 26 16.85 -0.05 18.58
N ASN A 27 17.18 -1.23 18.06
CA ASN A 27 17.58 -2.36 18.90
C ASN A 27 18.99 -2.23 19.49
N VAL A 28 19.92 -1.58 18.78
CA VAL A 28 21.26 -1.27 19.32
C VAL A 28 21.18 -0.29 20.50
N ASN A 29 20.24 0.67 20.45
CA ASN A 29 20.04 1.67 21.49
C ASN A 29 18.98 1.27 22.54
N ARG A 30 18.45 0.06 22.45
CA ARG A 30 17.43 -0.46 23.36
C ARG A 30 17.96 -0.58 24.79
N GLY A 31 17.18 -0.10 25.76
CA GLY A 31 17.49 -0.26 27.19
C GLY A 31 17.50 -1.73 27.64
N LYS A 32 18.30 -2.07 28.65
CA LYS A 32 18.31 -3.43 29.22
C LYS A 32 16.91 -3.79 29.73
N GLY A 33 16.39 -4.94 29.31
CA GLY A 33 15.06 -5.45 29.71
C GLY A 33 13.87 -4.90 28.91
N GLN A 34 14.08 -3.96 27.98
CA GLN A 34 13.03 -3.59 27.01
C GLN A 34 12.80 -4.73 26.01
N PRO A 35 11.61 -4.92 25.43
CA PRO A 35 11.41 -5.89 24.33
C PRO A 35 12.12 -5.45 23.04
N GLU A 36 12.49 -6.40 22.19
CA GLU A 36 13.09 -6.14 20.88
C GLU A 36 12.04 -5.57 19.92
N TYR A 37 12.37 -4.47 19.23
CA TYR A 37 11.52 -3.90 18.19
C TYR A 37 11.54 -4.75 16.93
N LYS A 38 10.40 -5.00 16.30
CA LYS A 38 10.32 -5.78 15.05
C LYS A 38 10.34 -4.88 13.83
N VAL A 39 10.88 -5.38 12.71
CA VAL A 39 10.99 -4.61 11.45
C VAL A 39 9.64 -4.05 11.01
N GLY A 40 8.56 -4.85 11.14
CA GLY A 40 7.20 -4.43 10.78
C GLY A 40 6.65 -3.25 11.59
N GLU A 41 7.23 -2.93 12.75
CA GLU A 41 6.84 -1.76 13.54
C GLU A 41 7.33 -0.45 12.91
N PHE A 42 8.30 -0.53 12.00
CA PHE A 42 8.84 0.61 11.25
C PHE A 42 8.29 0.69 9.82
N MET A 43 7.39 -0.23 9.45
CA MET A 43 6.70 -0.19 8.16
C MET A 43 5.49 0.73 8.25
N PRO A 44 5.18 1.52 7.20
CA PRO A 44 3.93 2.26 7.14
C PRO A 44 2.75 1.28 7.17
N LYS A 45 1.75 1.58 8.00
CA LYS A 45 0.48 0.89 7.98
C LYS A 45 -0.42 1.64 7.00
N PHE A 46 -0.46 1.17 5.77
CA PHE A 46 -1.49 1.61 4.85
C PHE A 46 -2.81 1.02 5.34
N GLU A 47 -3.82 1.86 5.52
CA GLU A 47 -5.17 1.32 5.61
C GLU A 47 -5.42 0.63 4.28
N ASP A 48 -5.66 -0.67 4.32
CA ASP A 48 -6.21 -1.37 3.17
C ASP A 48 -7.62 -0.78 2.96
N GLU A 49 -7.72 0.34 2.24
CA GLU A 49 -8.93 0.64 1.50
C GLU A 49 -9.03 -0.47 0.45
N ILE A 50 -9.53 -1.63 0.89
CA ILE A 50 -9.99 -2.69 0.02
C ILE A 50 -11.18 -2.06 -0.72
N GLN A 51 -10.88 -1.40 -1.84
CA GLN A 51 -11.93 -1.00 -2.76
C GLN A 51 -12.71 -2.26 -3.06
N SER A 52 -14.01 -2.26 -2.76
CA SER A 52 -14.83 -3.42 -3.04
C SER A 52 -14.75 -3.70 -4.55
N ALA A 53 -14.89 -4.98 -4.95
CA ALA A 53 -14.90 -5.34 -6.36
C ALA A 53 -15.91 -4.48 -7.16
N ASP A 54 -17.02 -4.10 -6.53
CA ASP A 54 -18.04 -3.22 -7.10
C ASP A 54 -17.54 -1.77 -7.30
N GLN A 55 -16.76 -1.23 -6.37
CA GLN A 55 -16.16 0.11 -6.50
C GLN A 55 -15.13 0.14 -7.64
N MET A 56 -14.31 -0.92 -7.76
CA MET A 56 -13.39 -1.06 -8.88
C MET A 56 -14.12 -1.18 -10.22
N LEU A 57 -15.23 -1.93 -10.27
CA LEU A 57 -16.04 -2.09 -11.48
C LEU A 57 -16.68 -0.76 -11.90
N GLN A 58 -17.22 0.00 -10.95
CA GLN A 58 -17.79 1.32 -11.21
C GLN A 58 -16.74 2.29 -11.73
N PHE A 59 -15.57 2.34 -11.10
CA PHE A 59 -14.47 3.18 -11.57
C PHE A 59 -14.04 2.82 -13.00
N ALA A 60 -13.89 1.52 -13.29
CA ALA A 60 -13.56 1.04 -14.63
C ALA A 60 -14.62 1.47 -15.66
N ARG A 61 -15.91 1.34 -15.34
CA ARG A 61 -17.01 1.82 -16.22
C ARG A 61 -16.95 3.33 -16.44
N THR A 62 -16.71 4.12 -15.41
CA THR A 62 -16.59 5.59 -15.54
C THR A 62 -15.41 5.97 -16.44
N MET A 63 -14.28 5.29 -16.32
CA MET A 63 -13.11 5.51 -17.19
C MET A 63 -13.40 5.10 -18.64
N THR A 64 -14.06 3.96 -18.86
CA THR A 64 -14.46 3.53 -20.20
C THR A 64 -15.40 4.52 -20.88
N MET A 65 -16.40 5.03 -20.15
CA MET A 65 -17.32 6.05 -20.65
C MET A 65 -16.60 7.39 -20.93
N ALA A 66 -15.70 7.81 -20.05
CA ALA A 66 -14.94 9.06 -20.22
C ALA A 66 -13.98 9.02 -21.42
N LEU A 67 -13.52 7.82 -21.79
CA LEU A 67 -12.65 7.59 -22.95
C LEU A 67 -13.43 7.22 -24.23
N GLY A 68 -14.77 7.25 -24.18
CA GLY A 68 -15.63 7.08 -25.36
C GLY A 68 -15.90 5.63 -25.77
N GLY A 69 -15.71 4.64 -24.88
CA GLY A 69 -16.07 3.24 -25.13
C GLY A 69 -17.54 2.93 -24.83
N GLU A 70 -18.17 2.10 -25.66
CA GLU A 70 -19.53 1.57 -25.44
C GLU A 70 -19.50 0.34 -24.51
N ASP A 71 -20.25 0.40 -23.40
CA ASP A 71 -20.34 -0.65 -22.38
C ASP A 71 -21.33 -1.76 -22.83
N HIS A 72 -20.84 -2.77 -23.55
CA HIS A 72 -21.62 -3.94 -23.98
C HIS A 72 -21.66 -5.07 -22.92
N SER A 73 -22.01 -4.76 -21.67
CA SER A 73 -22.35 -5.80 -20.68
C SER A 73 -23.86 -5.87 -20.48
N GLY A 74 -24.55 -6.49 -21.45
CA GLY A 74 -25.98 -6.76 -21.41
C GLY A 74 -26.33 -7.80 -22.47
N GLY A 75 -26.21 -9.08 -22.10
CA GLY A 75 -26.50 -10.26 -22.91
C GLY A 75 -26.05 -11.53 -22.21
#